data_AF-A0AA39YZW1-F1
#
_entry.id   AF-A0AA39YZW1-F1
#
_cell.length_a   1.000
_cell.length_b   1.000
_cell.length_c   1.000
_cell.angle_alpha   90.00
_cell.angle_beta   90.00
_cell.angle_gamma   90.00
#
_symmetry.space_group_name_H-M   'P 1'
#
loop_
_entity.id
_entity.type
_entity.pdbx_description
1 polymer ?
#
loop_
_entity_poly.entity_id
_entity_poly.type
_entity_poly.pdbx_seq_one_letter_code
_entity_poly.pdbx_strand_id
1 'polypeptide(L)'
;MGRPGPVGWPWTAKLSLSRLPDEVLILIIERCDIDALLQLRLTSRAFRSLIATYESTIVQQVARTTFPGCKLILRPPEDHDLLKSPYNLNWLTGLIPKHLAAIVVDRHRFCGTPLPALDGVPADDEIGDEIRSHIAHGFSILETLSLIAQDVEDTPDSKIESKLPPELVSRGPPAPRWRKYTPNRVYRQTKRALWSWRRPQESAEKKRRAVMQRRQDLITALQCNFIDKRLTPDEAADFDAMWTVLRMAFQHHRYFNIGVPLFDWGKPDRRDVFWGNSWVNWYILRAGSSFWWRNYWLKSIRAAAAGGSNTDGQLLLEDFTKPGNSSKRKRSKASKKDSRPTGWAEINLAWHIRTREQIEIERAGAEEVFATIRQRMKGAHTVRLPTFDEYRAMVRSLRGEGSTTGHDQDDPLKRYCATMTIF
;
A
#
# COMPACT_ATOMS: atom_id res chain seq x y z
N MET A 1 37.81 -5.13 -65.99
CA MET A 1 37.79 -5.39 -64.52
C MET A 1 36.66 -4.57 -63.91
N GLY A 2 35.53 -5.21 -63.61
CA GLY A 2 34.35 -4.55 -63.03
C GLY A 2 34.48 -4.41 -61.52
N ARG A 3 34.20 -3.22 -60.98
CA ARG A 3 34.17 -2.99 -59.53
C ARG A 3 32.98 -3.74 -58.92
N PRO A 4 33.16 -4.52 -57.84
CA PRO A 4 32.05 -5.13 -57.13
C PRO A 4 31.21 -4.02 -56.50
N GLY A 5 29.92 -3.99 -56.84
CA GLY A 5 28.94 -3.09 -56.21
C GLY A 5 28.76 -3.41 -54.73
N PRO A 6 28.33 -2.43 -53.92
CA PRO A 6 28.13 -2.62 -52.49
C PRO A 6 27.05 -3.67 -52.27
N VAL A 7 27.44 -4.81 -51.70
CA VAL A 7 26.51 -5.85 -51.24
C VAL A 7 25.71 -5.24 -50.10
N GLY A 8 24.46 -4.87 -50.37
CA GLY A 8 23.53 -4.43 -49.35
C GLY A 8 23.26 -5.56 -48.38
N TRP A 9 23.93 -5.56 -47.22
CA TRP A 9 23.67 -6.47 -46.13
C TRP A 9 22.22 -6.23 -45.62
N PRO A 10 21.29 -7.21 -45.69
CA PRO A 10 19.87 -7.04 -45.37
C PRO A 10 19.60 -7.07 -43.85
N TRP A 11 20.38 -6.32 -43.05
CA TRP A 11 20.37 -6.39 -41.59
C TRP A 11 19.59 -5.26 -40.90
N THR A 12 18.68 -4.58 -41.61
CA THR A 12 17.71 -3.67 -40.98
C THR A 12 16.36 -4.33 -40.76
N ALA A 13 16.30 -5.67 -40.69
CA ALA A 13 15.19 -6.32 -40.03
C ALA A 13 15.30 -5.96 -38.54
N LYS A 14 14.54 -4.94 -38.09
CA LYS A 14 14.44 -4.57 -36.68
C LYS A 14 14.24 -5.85 -35.87
N LEU A 15 15.24 -6.21 -35.07
CA LEU A 15 15.16 -7.33 -34.14
C LEU A 15 14.00 -7.03 -33.20
N SER A 16 12.86 -7.66 -33.46
CA SER A 16 11.69 -7.55 -32.62
C SER A 16 11.71 -8.74 -31.68
N LEU A 17 11.67 -8.47 -30.38
CA LEU A 17 11.49 -9.51 -29.35
C LEU A 17 10.32 -10.42 -29.69
N SER A 18 9.24 -9.88 -30.28
CA SER A 18 8.06 -10.66 -30.68
C SER A 18 8.28 -11.69 -31.79
N ARG A 19 9.48 -11.79 -32.38
CA ARG A 19 9.84 -12.79 -33.39
C ARG A 19 10.58 -13.99 -32.82
N LEU A 20 10.94 -13.95 -31.53
CA LEU A 20 11.56 -15.09 -30.87
C LEU A 20 10.52 -16.20 -30.67
N PRO A 21 10.96 -17.47 -30.62
CA PRO A 21 10.10 -18.58 -30.23
C PRO A 21 9.49 -18.38 -28.84
N ASP A 22 8.27 -18.90 -28.65
CA ASP A 22 7.50 -18.75 -27.41
C ASP A 22 8.27 -19.27 -26.19
N GLU A 23 9.04 -20.36 -26.35
CA GLU A 23 9.86 -20.93 -25.27
C GLU A 23 10.92 -19.95 -24.78
N VAL A 24 11.56 -19.22 -25.69
CA VAL A 24 12.58 -18.21 -25.34
C VAL A 24 11.91 -17.01 -24.68
N LEU A 25 10.71 -16.62 -25.15
CA LEU A 25 9.96 -15.53 -24.56
C LEU A 25 9.50 -15.87 -23.15
N ILE A 26 9.04 -17.09 -22.89
CA ILE A 26 8.68 -17.56 -21.56
C ILE A 26 9.89 -17.45 -20.63
N LEU A 27 11.06 -17.95 -21.02
CA LEU A 27 12.29 -17.86 -20.21
C LEU A 27 12.69 -16.41 -19.88
N ILE A 28 12.50 -15.47 -20.81
CA ILE A 28 12.73 -14.04 -20.57
C ILE A 28 11.72 -13.49 -19.56
N ILE A 29 10.44 -13.83 -19.73
CA ILE A 29 9.35 -13.35 -18.88
C ILE A 29 9.48 -13.88 -17.45
N GLU A 30 9.91 -15.13 -17.26
CA GLU A 30 10.12 -15.74 -15.94
C GLU A 30 11.16 -14.99 -15.09
N ARG A 31 12.04 -14.21 -15.72
CA ARG A 31 13.05 -13.37 -15.07
C ARG A 31 12.60 -11.93 -14.81
N CYS A 32 11.39 -11.57 -15.23
CA CYS A 32 10.82 -10.25 -14.95
C CYS A 32 10.33 -10.14 -13.50
N ASP A 33 10.37 -8.94 -12.94
CA ASP A 33 9.61 -8.58 -11.74
C ASP A 33 8.12 -8.36 -12.11
N ILE A 34 7.24 -8.28 -11.10
CA ILE A 34 5.79 -8.07 -11.33
C ILE A 34 5.52 -6.82 -12.18
N ASP A 35 6.20 -5.70 -11.90
CA ASP A 35 5.99 -4.45 -12.63
C ASP A 35 6.39 -4.58 -14.11
N ALA A 36 7.52 -5.23 -14.40
CA ALA A 36 7.99 -5.50 -15.75
C ALA A 36 7.03 -6.45 -16.50
N LEU A 37 6.51 -7.50 -15.84
CA LEU A 37 5.49 -8.38 -16.43
C LEU A 37 4.23 -7.59 -16.84
N LEU A 38 3.72 -6.76 -15.91
CA LEU A 38 2.50 -5.97 -16.15
C LEU A 38 2.71 -4.95 -17.27
N GLN A 39 3.88 -4.30 -17.32
CA GLN A 39 4.24 -3.39 -18.41
C GLN A 39 4.38 -4.14 -19.75
N LEU A 40 5.08 -5.28 -19.76
CA LEU A 40 5.30 -6.08 -20.96
C LEU A 40 3.98 -6.51 -21.62
N ARG A 41 2.99 -6.88 -20.81
CA ARG A 41 1.62 -7.22 -21.26
C ARG A 41 0.92 -6.06 -22.02
N LEU A 42 1.32 -4.82 -21.78
CA LEU A 42 0.78 -3.63 -22.44
C LEU A 42 1.53 -3.26 -23.73
N THR A 43 2.72 -3.83 -23.96
CA THR A 43 3.56 -3.46 -25.13
C THR A 43 3.13 -4.11 -26.44
N SER A 44 2.69 -5.39 -26.42
CA SER A 44 2.35 -6.14 -27.63
C SER A 44 1.21 -7.13 -27.40
N ARG A 45 0.40 -7.36 -28.44
CA ARG A 45 -0.65 -8.39 -28.45
C ARG A 45 -0.07 -9.80 -28.33
N ALA A 46 1.11 -10.03 -28.91
CA ALA A 46 1.80 -11.33 -28.84
C ALA A 46 2.15 -11.68 -27.38
N PHE A 47 2.79 -10.75 -26.67
CA PHE A 47 3.07 -10.93 -25.23
C PHE A 47 1.81 -11.12 -24.40
N ARG A 48 0.76 -10.35 -24.68
CA ARG A 48 -0.52 -10.53 -23.98
C ARG A 48 -1.12 -11.92 -24.21
N SER A 49 -1.08 -12.43 -25.44
CA SER A 49 -1.57 -13.76 -25.77
C SER A 49 -0.74 -14.84 -25.10
N LEU A 50 0.59 -14.73 -25.18
CA LEU A 50 1.51 -15.67 -24.54
C LEU A 50 1.31 -15.73 -23.02
N ILE A 51 1.23 -14.57 -22.37
CA ILE A 51 0.98 -14.48 -20.92
C ILE A 51 -0.39 -15.08 -20.58
N ALA A 52 -1.42 -14.89 -21.40
CA ALA A 52 -2.74 -15.49 -21.16
C ALA A 52 -2.74 -17.01 -21.34
N THR A 53 -2.00 -17.53 -22.33
CA THR A 53 -1.89 -18.97 -22.59
C THR A 53 -1.12 -19.69 -21.48
N TYR A 54 -0.04 -19.09 -20.97
CA TYR A 54 0.84 -19.69 -19.95
C TYR A 54 0.73 -19.01 -18.58
N GLU A 55 -0.44 -18.41 -18.29
CA GLU A 55 -0.64 -17.53 -17.13
C GLU A 55 -0.20 -18.19 -15.83
N SER A 56 -0.67 -19.40 -15.56
CA SER A 56 -0.40 -20.13 -14.31
C SER A 56 1.08 -20.39 -14.05
N THR A 57 1.87 -20.65 -15.11
CA THR A 57 3.31 -20.94 -14.97
C THR A 57 4.10 -19.65 -14.84
N ILE A 58 3.80 -18.68 -15.71
CA ILE A 58 4.48 -17.38 -15.73
C ILE A 58 4.29 -16.65 -14.40
N VAL A 59 3.06 -16.57 -13.88
CA VAL A 59 2.80 -15.80 -12.65
C VAL A 59 3.49 -16.43 -11.43
N GLN A 60 3.59 -17.76 -11.36
CA GLN A 60 4.31 -18.44 -10.27
C GLN A 60 5.81 -18.13 -10.31
N GLN A 61 6.43 -18.17 -11.49
CA GLN A 61 7.85 -17.88 -11.63
C GLN A 61 8.15 -16.40 -11.38
N VAL A 62 7.35 -15.50 -11.93
CA VAL A 62 7.46 -14.06 -11.65
C VAL A 62 7.27 -13.77 -10.16
N ALA A 63 6.35 -14.46 -9.48
CA ALA A 63 6.17 -14.34 -8.04
C ALA A 63 7.43 -14.78 -7.27
N ARG A 64 8.06 -15.91 -7.64
CA ARG A 64 9.31 -16.39 -7.02
C ARG A 64 10.49 -15.46 -7.29
N THR A 65 10.58 -14.91 -8.49
CA THR A 65 11.60 -13.92 -8.86
C THR A 65 11.41 -12.61 -8.08
N THR A 66 10.16 -12.21 -7.85
CA THR A 66 9.83 -10.95 -7.16
C THR A 66 9.91 -11.08 -5.63
N PHE A 67 9.54 -12.22 -5.06
CA PHE A 67 9.50 -12.47 -3.62
C PHE A 67 10.43 -13.64 -3.24
N PRO A 68 11.75 -13.49 -3.40
CA PRO A 68 12.68 -14.56 -3.09
C PRO A 68 12.61 -14.91 -1.60
N GLY A 69 12.39 -16.19 -1.29
CA GLY A 69 12.38 -16.70 0.08
C GLY A 69 11.06 -16.53 0.84
N CYS A 70 10.08 -15.80 0.32
CA CYS A 70 8.79 -15.55 1.00
C CYS A 70 7.81 -16.73 0.88
N LYS A 71 8.10 -17.84 1.57
CA LYS A 71 7.33 -19.10 1.44
C LYS A 71 5.85 -18.95 1.80
N LEU A 72 5.54 -18.19 2.85
CA LEU A 72 4.15 -18.01 3.29
C LEU A 72 3.29 -17.29 2.25
N ILE A 73 3.79 -16.18 1.70
CA ILE A 73 3.04 -15.36 0.74
C ILE A 73 2.83 -16.11 -0.59
N LEU A 74 3.78 -16.97 -0.96
CA LEU A 74 3.73 -17.77 -2.18
C LEU A 74 2.84 -19.01 -2.07
N ARG A 75 2.14 -19.22 -0.95
CA ARG A 75 1.18 -20.32 -0.80
C ARG A 75 0.04 -20.20 -1.83
N PRO A 76 -0.44 -21.35 -2.34
CA PRO A 76 -1.66 -21.35 -3.12
C PRO A 76 -2.83 -20.81 -2.26
N PRO A 77 -3.75 -20.04 -2.85
CA PRO A 77 -5.05 -19.74 -2.26
C PRO A 77 -5.74 -20.99 -1.70
N GLU A 78 -6.26 -20.90 -0.48
CA GLU A 78 -6.97 -22.01 0.18
C GLU A 78 -8.29 -22.32 -0.54
N ASP A 79 -9.03 -21.29 -0.95
CA ASP A 79 -10.37 -21.40 -1.54
C ASP A 79 -10.40 -21.59 -3.06
N HIS A 80 -9.49 -22.38 -3.63
CA HIS A 80 -9.45 -22.56 -5.08
C HIS A 80 -10.29 -23.74 -5.57
N ASP A 81 -10.99 -23.51 -6.68
CA ASP A 81 -11.66 -24.55 -7.44
C ASP A 81 -10.62 -25.55 -7.97
N LEU A 82 -10.76 -26.83 -7.63
CA LEU A 82 -9.86 -27.91 -8.05
C LEU A 82 -9.73 -28.01 -9.58
N LEU A 83 -10.68 -27.47 -10.33
CA LEU A 83 -10.69 -27.47 -11.80
C LEU A 83 -9.93 -26.30 -12.42
N LYS A 84 -9.60 -25.25 -11.65
CA LYS A 84 -8.93 -24.05 -12.16
C LYS A 84 -7.61 -23.83 -11.46
N SER A 85 -6.58 -23.44 -12.22
CA SER A 85 -5.33 -23.05 -11.61
C SER A 85 -5.57 -21.85 -10.68
N PRO A 86 -5.13 -21.92 -9.41
CA PRO A 86 -5.29 -20.81 -8.48
C PRO A 86 -4.37 -19.63 -8.81
N TYR A 87 -3.38 -19.87 -9.67
CA TYR A 87 -2.36 -18.92 -10.05
C TYR A 87 -2.82 -18.12 -11.26
N ASN A 88 -3.22 -16.88 -11.02
CA ASN A 88 -3.59 -15.91 -12.05
C ASN A 88 -2.95 -14.55 -11.77
N LEU A 89 -3.11 -13.60 -12.69
CA LEU A 89 -2.57 -12.25 -12.56
C LEU A 89 -3.14 -11.52 -11.35
N ASN A 90 -4.41 -11.78 -10.98
CA ASN A 90 -5.02 -11.17 -9.79
C ASN A 90 -4.34 -11.66 -8.51
N TRP A 91 -4.05 -12.97 -8.41
CA TRP A 91 -3.27 -13.56 -7.32
C TRP A 91 -1.89 -12.91 -7.25
N LEU A 92 -1.19 -12.78 -8.39
CA LEU A 92 0.13 -12.17 -8.47
C LEU A 92 0.13 -10.72 -7.96
N THR A 93 -0.82 -9.90 -8.43
CA THR A 93 -0.96 -8.51 -7.97
C THR A 93 -1.37 -8.43 -6.50
N GLY A 94 -2.15 -9.40 -6.01
CA GLY A 94 -2.54 -9.52 -4.60
C GLY A 94 -1.39 -9.89 -3.67
N LEU A 95 -0.25 -10.36 -4.19
CA LEU A 95 0.94 -10.61 -3.36
C LEU A 95 1.61 -9.32 -2.88
N ILE A 96 1.47 -8.21 -3.61
CA ILE A 96 2.04 -6.90 -3.23
C ILE A 96 1.51 -6.45 -1.85
N PRO A 97 0.19 -6.31 -1.64
CA PRO A 97 -0.33 -5.91 -0.33
C PRO A 97 -0.02 -6.93 0.77
N LYS A 98 -0.04 -8.25 0.47
CA LYS A 98 0.36 -9.30 1.44
C LYS A 98 1.81 -9.13 1.90
N HIS A 99 2.70 -8.82 0.97
CA HIS A 99 4.09 -8.60 1.26
C HIS A 99 4.33 -7.31 2.05
N LEU A 100 3.66 -6.22 1.69
CA LEU A 100 3.70 -4.98 2.47
C LEU A 100 3.18 -5.19 3.90
N ALA A 101 2.11 -5.97 4.07
CA ALA A 101 1.61 -6.35 5.38
C ALA A 101 2.66 -7.13 6.20
N ALA A 102 3.34 -8.10 5.58
CA ALA A 102 4.41 -8.85 6.23
C ALA A 102 5.56 -7.94 6.71
N ILE A 103 6.01 -6.99 5.87
CA ILE A 103 7.06 -6.02 6.24
C ILE A 103 6.60 -5.15 7.41
N VAL A 104 5.38 -4.62 7.35
CA VAL A 104 4.88 -3.66 8.33
C VAL A 104 4.64 -4.31 9.68
N VAL A 105 4.13 -5.55 9.71
CA VAL A 105 4.00 -6.35 10.93
C VAL A 105 5.38 -6.70 11.51
N ASP A 106 6.32 -7.17 10.69
CA ASP A 106 7.67 -7.51 11.17
C ASP A 106 8.40 -6.27 11.73
N ARG A 107 8.24 -5.11 11.09
CA ARG A 107 8.82 -3.85 11.55
C ARG A 107 8.21 -3.31 12.83
N HIS A 108 6.96 -3.63 13.12
CA HIS A 108 6.30 -3.18 14.35
C HIS A 108 7.12 -3.56 15.60
N ARG A 109 7.81 -4.72 15.56
CA ARG A 109 8.72 -5.23 16.61
C ARG A 109 9.72 -4.19 17.14
N PHE A 110 10.13 -3.23 16.32
CA PHE A 110 11.20 -2.29 16.66
C PHE A 110 10.70 -0.97 17.25
N CYS A 111 9.39 -0.79 17.35
CA CYS A 111 8.80 0.51 17.66
C CYS A 111 8.53 0.71 19.16
N GLY A 112 8.73 -0.32 20.00
CA GLY A 112 8.56 -0.23 21.46
C GLY A 112 7.15 0.23 21.85
N THR A 113 6.17 -0.13 21.04
CA THR A 113 4.78 0.33 21.15
C THR A 113 4.05 -0.41 22.27
N PRO A 114 2.96 0.17 22.80
CA PRO A 114 2.13 -0.46 23.84
C PRO A 114 1.26 -1.61 23.31
N LEU A 115 1.57 -2.17 22.13
CA LEU A 115 0.95 -3.36 21.57
C LEU A 115 1.93 -4.55 21.60
N PRO A 116 2.32 -5.03 22.80
CA PRO A 116 3.34 -6.07 22.91
C PRO A 116 2.93 -7.42 22.30
N ALA A 117 1.67 -7.61 21.90
CA ALA A 117 1.22 -8.78 21.14
C ALA A 117 1.69 -8.82 19.68
N LEU A 118 2.02 -7.66 19.10
CA LEU A 118 2.59 -7.57 17.75
C LEU A 118 4.12 -7.50 17.77
N ASP A 119 4.72 -7.38 18.94
CA ASP A 119 6.17 -7.33 19.08
C ASP A 119 6.78 -8.71 18.83
N GLY A 120 7.19 -8.92 17.58
CA GLY A 120 8.05 -10.03 17.21
C GLY A 120 7.40 -11.16 16.46
N VAL A 121 6.25 -10.94 15.79
CA VAL A 121 5.73 -11.87 14.77
C VAL A 121 6.58 -11.73 13.51
N PRO A 122 7.45 -12.71 13.19
CA PRO A 122 8.26 -12.65 11.98
C PRO A 122 7.39 -12.73 10.73
N ALA A 123 7.89 -12.18 9.62
CA ALA A 123 7.21 -12.25 8.32
C ALA A 123 6.88 -13.68 7.87
N ASP A 124 7.66 -14.68 8.31
CA ASP A 124 7.54 -16.09 7.94
C ASP A 124 6.78 -16.96 8.96
N ASP A 125 6.19 -16.38 10.02
CA ASP A 125 5.46 -17.12 11.06
C ASP A 125 3.95 -17.09 10.83
N GLU A 126 3.33 -18.25 10.64
CA GLU A 126 1.91 -18.46 10.35
C GLU A 126 0.96 -17.82 11.37
N ILE A 127 1.41 -17.64 12.62
CA ILE A 127 0.63 -16.98 13.68
C ILE A 127 0.16 -15.58 13.25
N GLY A 128 0.95 -14.92 12.40
CA GLY A 128 0.62 -13.60 11.87
C GLY A 128 -0.29 -13.58 10.65
N ASP A 129 -0.75 -14.72 10.13
CA ASP A 129 -1.46 -14.74 8.84
C ASP A 129 -2.79 -14.00 8.88
N GLU A 130 -3.56 -14.14 9.98
CA GLU A 130 -4.83 -13.43 10.16
C GLU A 130 -4.62 -11.91 10.16
N ILE A 131 -3.72 -11.41 11.00
CA ILE A 131 -3.43 -9.98 11.07
C ILE A 131 -2.82 -9.42 9.77
N ARG A 132 -1.94 -10.18 9.11
CA ARG A 132 -1.41 -9.80 7.80
C ARG A 132 -2.49 -9.77 6.74
N SER A 133 -3.50 -10.65 6.82
CA SER A 133 -4.64 -10.65 5.91
C SER A 133 -5.45 -9.34 6.04
N HIS A 134 -5.81 -8.94 7.27
CA HIS A 134 -6.48 -7.66 7.52
C HIS A 134 -5.65 -6.46 7.04
N ILE A 135 -4.35 -6.45 7.35
CA ILE A 135 -3.47 -5.35 6.93
C ILE A 135 -3.31 -5.30 5.40
N ALA A 136 -3.18 -6.46 4.74
CA ALA A 136 -3.11 -6.55 3.28
C ALA A 136 -4.41 -6.06 2.63
N HIS A 137 -5.55 -6.38 3.24
CA HIS A 137 -6.84 -5.88 2.79
C HIS A 137 -6.92 -4.34 2.92
N GLY A 138 -6.47 -3.79 4.06
CA GLY A 138 -6.31 -2.35 4.24
C GLY A 138 -5.42 -1.68 3.18
N PHE A 139 -4.31 -2.31 2.79
CA PHE A 139 -3.45 -1.81 1.70
C PHE A 139 -4.18 -1.80 0.34
N SER A 140 -5.03 -2.79 0.09
CA SER A 140 -5.83 -2.87 -1.15
C SER A 140 -6.88 -1.75 -1.20
N ILE A 141 -7.48 -1.41 -0.06
CA ILE A 141 -8.37 -0.25 0.09
C ILE A 141 -7.61 1.04 -0.14
N LEU A 142 -6.41 1.18 0.45
CA LEU A 142 -5.54 2.35 0.24
C LEU A 142 -5.18 2.54 -1.25
N GLU A 143 -4.87 1.45 -1.95
CA GLU A 143 -4.62 1.50 -3.39
C GLU A 143 -5.86 1.96 -4.16
N THR A 144 -7.05 1.46 -3.81
CA THR A 144 -8.30 1.88 -4.44
C THR A 144 -8.57 3.39 -4.23
N LEU A 145 -8.34 3.90 -3.02
CA LEU A 145 -8.44 5.34 -2.73
C LEU A 145 -7.43 6.16 -3.54
N SER A 146 -6.21 5.65 -3.72
CA SER A 146 -5.18 6.29 -4.54
C SER A 146 -5.55 6.31 -6.02
N LEU A 147 -6.09 5.22 -6.56
CA LEU A 147 -6.56 5.17 -7.94
C LEU A 147 -7.69 6.18 -8.21
N ILE A 148 -8.59 6.38 -7.24
CA ILE A 148 -9.61 7.44 -7.32
C ILE A 148 -8.94 8.83 -7.39
N ALA A 149 -7.91 9.06 -6.57
CA ALA A 149 -7.18 10.33 -6.59
C ALA A 149 -6.46 10.56 -7.94
N GLN A 150 -5.77 9.53 -8.44
CA GLN A 150 -5.05 9.57 -9.72
C GLN A 150 -6.00 9.80 -10.91
N ASP A 151 -7.15 9.12 -10.96
CA ASP A 151 -8.14 9.32 -12.04
C ASP A 151 -8.64 10.78 -12.11
N VAL A 152 -8.81 11.45 -10.96
CA VAL A 152 -9.15 12.87 -10.92
C VAL A 152 -7.97 13.75 -11.34
N GLU A 153 -6.75 13.40 -10.94
CA GLU A 153 -5.55 14.14 -11.31
C GLU A 153 -5.25 14.07 -12.82
N ASP A 154 -5.48 12.91 -13.44
CA ASP A 154 -5.29 12.71 -14.88
C ASP A 154 -6.46 13.30 -15.70
N THR A 155 -7.59 13.59 -15.07
CA THR A 155 -8.73 14.23 -15.74
C THR A 155 -8.41 15.69 -16.07
N PRO A 156 -8.58 16.13 -17.34
CA PRO A 156 -8.36 17.53 -17.70
C PRO A 156 -9.38 18.43 -17.02
N ASP A 157 -9.01 19.68 -16.70
CA ASP A 157 -9.84 20.61 -15.93
C ASP A 157 -11.24 20.82 -16.53
N SER A 158 -11.35 20.77 -17.86
CA SER A 158 -12.61 20.91 -18.59
C SER A 158 -13.60 19.75 -18.37
N LYS A 159 -13.13 18.60 -17.88
CA LYS A 159 -13.92 17.39 -17.68
C LYS A 159 -14.14 17.04 -16.21
N ILE A 160 -13.58 17.81 -15.27
CA ILE A 160 -13.71 17.55 -13.82
C ILE A 160 -15.18 17.44 -13.40
N GLU A 161 -16.06 18.33 -13.88
CA GLU A 161 -17.48 18.32 -13.52
C GLU A 161 -18.21 17.06 -14.02
N SER A 162 -17.74 16.44 -15.10
CA SER A 162 -18.36 15.22 -15.65
C SER A 162 -18.09 13.96 -14.82
N LYS A 163 -17.08 14.00 -13.94
CA LYS A 163 -16.70 12.89 -13.05
C LYS A 163 -17.52 12.87 -11.75
N LEU A 164 -18.30 13.90 -11.47
CA LEU A 164 -19.17 13.93 -10.29
C LEU A 164 -20.24 12.84 -10.41
N PRO A 165 -20.43 12.01 -9.38
CA PRO A 165 -21.53 11.05 -9.34
C PRO A 165 -22.87 11.79 -9.56
N PRO A 166 -23.79 11.25 -10.37
CA PRO A 166 -25.08 11.88 -10.64
C PRO A 166 -25.86 12.25 -9.37
N GLU A 167 -25.65 11.52 -8.27
CA GLU A 167 -26.31 11.80 -6.98
C GLU A 167 -25.72 13.02 -6.26
N LEU A 168 -24.47 13.40 -6.56
CA LEU A 168 -23.87 14.64 -6.06
C LEU A 168 -24.35 15.85 -6.87
N VAL A 169 -24.64 15.65 -8.15
CA VAL A 169 -25.10 16.68 -9.11
C VAL A 169 -26.61 16.91 -9.03
N SER A 170 -27.39 15.86 -8.78
CA SER A 170 -28.85 15.94 -8.79
C SER A 170 -29.39 16.75 -7.59
N ARG A 171 -30.32 17.67 -7.89
CA ARG A 171 -31.11 18.43 -6.91
C ARG A 171 -32.25 17.59 -6.32
N GLY A 172 -32.03 16.29 -6.15
CA GLY A 172 -33.05 15.41 -5.59
C GLY A 172 -33.44 15.85 -4.18
N PRO A 173 -34.70 15.59 -3.75
CA PRO A 173 -35.07 15.77 -2.35
C PRO A 173 -34.08 15.00 -1.46
N PRO A 174 -33.72 15.55 -0.29
CA PRO A 174 -32.73 14.93 0.59
C PRO A 174 -33.12 13.47 0.84
N ALA A 175 -32.13 12.57 0.78
CA ALA A 175 -32.33 11.15 1.02
C ALA A 175 -33.13 10.93 2.33
N PRO A 176 -34.03 9.92 2.37
CA PRO A 176 -34.87 9.66 3.53
C PRO A 176 -34.01 9.51 4.78
N ARG A 177 -34.45 10.18 5.87
CA ARG A 177 -33.76 10.31 7.17
C ARG A 177 -33.61 8.96 7.90
N TRP A 178 -32.85 8.04 7.36
CA TRP A 178 -32.39 6.88 8.12
C TRP A 178 -31.05 7.25 8.77
N ARG A 179 -31.15 7.60 10.05
CA ARG A 179 -30.11 8.14 10.94
C ARG A 179 -29.72 9.59 10.64
N LYS A 180 -29.60 10.40 11.69
CA LYS A 180 -29.10 11.79 11.67
C LYS A 180 -27.62 11.80 11.26
N TYR A 181 -27.31 11.42 10.03
CA TYR A 181 -26.02 11.73 9.43
C TYR A 181 -26.05 13.21 9.08
N THR A 182 -25.43 14.02 9.92
CA THR A 182 -24.98 15.33 9.48
C THR A 182 -23.72 15.09 8.66
N PRO A 183 -23.76 15.09 7.31
CA PRO A 183 -22.52 15.05 6.54
C PRO A 183 -21.60 16.14 7.06
N ASN A 184 -20.31 15.81 7.16
CA ASN A 184 -19.32 16.63 7.83
C ASN A 184 -19.40 18.08 7.32
N ARG A 185 -19.09 19.05 8.19
CA ARG A 185 -19.22 20.49 7.86
C ARG A 185 -18.52 20.82 6.53
N VAL A 186 -17.44 20.09 6.25
CA VAL A 186 -16.64 20.14 5.02
C VAL A 186 -17.44 19.64 3.83
N TYR A 187 -17.97 18.42 3.75
CA TYR A 187 -18.84 17.96 2.64
C TYR A 187 -19.94 18.97 2.24
N ARG A 188 -20.58 19.63 3.22
CA ARG A 188 -21.56 20.70 2.94
C ARG A 188 -20.91 21.98 2.42
N GLN A 189 -19.75 22.35 2.96
CA GLN A 189 -18.93 23.46 2.46
C GLN A 189 -18.35 23.15 1.09
N THR A 190 -17.87 21.94 0.80
CA THR A 190 -17.43 21.43 -0.50
C THR A 190 -18.56 21.51 -1.50
N LYS A 191 -19.76 21.03 -1.14
CA LYS A 191 -20.96 21.18 -1.98
C LYS A 191 -21.29 22.67 -2.20
N ARG A 192 -21.34 23.51 -1.17
CA ARG A 192 -21.61 24.96 -1.31
C ARG A 192 -20.52 25.71 -2.07
N ALA A 193 -19.27 25.31 -1.91
CA ALA A 193 -18.12 25.78 -2.64
C ALA A 193 -18.39 25.45 -4.11
N LEU A 194 -18.54 24.16 -4.47
CA LEU A 194 -18.97 23.65 -5.80
C LEU A 194 -19.99 24.54 -6.51
N TRP A 195 -20.97 25.10 -5.77
CA TRP A 195 -22.01 25.98 -6.32
C TRP A 195 -21.65 27.48 -6.39
N SER A 196 -20.75 27.99 -5.55
CA SER A 196 -20.26 29.38 -5.61
C SER A 196 -19.31 29.67 -6.79
N TRP A 197 -18.99 28.63 -7.58
CA TRP A 197 -17.94 28.56 -8.61
C TRP A 197 -18.18 29.31 -9.92
N ARG A 198 -19.24 30.10 -10.04
CA ARG A 198 -19.63 30.79 -11.28
C ARG A 198 -19.25 32.28 -11.38
N ARG A 199 -18.45 32.85 -10.46
CA ARG A 199 -18.11 34.27 -10.52
C ARG A 199 -16.90 34.56 -11.43
N PRO A 200 -17.06 35.36 -12.50
CA PRO A 200 -15.98 35.68 -13.43
C PRO A 200 -15.35 37.04 -13.06
N GLN A 201 -14.32 37.04 -12.22
CA GLN A 201 -13.24 38.05 -12.21
C GLN A 201 -12.32 37.77 -11.01
N GLU A 202 -11.30 36.95 -11.23
CA GLU A 202 -10.31 36.62 -10.21
C GLU A 202 -8.91 36.60 -10.84
N SER A 203 -7.89 36.99 -10.06
CA SER A 203 -6.49 36.96 -10.48
C SER A 203 -6.07 35.56 -10.94
N ALA A 204 -5.07 35.45 -11.81
CA ALA A 204 -4.59 34.16 -12.31
C ALA A 204 -4.18 33.19 -11.18
N GLU A 205 -3.63 33.71 -10.09
CA GLU A 205 -3.25 32.96 -8.90
C GLU A 205 -4.47 32.42 -8.14
N LYS A 206 -5.50 33.26 -7.97
CA LYS A 206 -6.76 32.85 -7.34
C LYS A 206 -7.49 31.80 -8.19
N LYS A 207 -7.43 31.91 -9.53
CA LYS A 207 -7.91 30.86 -10.45
C LYS A 207 -7.15 29.55 -10.28
N ARG A 208 -5.81 29.57 -10.21
CA ARG A 208 -5.00 28.36 -9.96
C ARG A 208 -5.36 27.71 -8.62
N ARG A 209 -5.48 28.52 -7.56
CA ARG A 209 -5.92 28.05 -6.25
C ARG A 209 -7.31 27.43 -6.28
N ALA A 210 -8.26 28.08 -6.96
CA ALA A 210 -9.59 27.55 -7.14
C ALA A 210 -9.54 26.19 -7.86
N VAL A 211 -8.78 26.05 -8.95
CA VAL A 211 -8.63 24.77 -9.66
C VAL A 211 -8.04 23.67 -8.75
N MET A 212 -6.99 23.97 -7.98
CA MET A 212 -6.43 23.02 -7.02
C MET A 212 -7.46 22.59 -5.96
N GLN A 213 -8.18 23.55 -5.38
CA GLN A 213 -9.26 23.25 -4.44
C GLN A 213 -10.34 22.37 -5.08
N ARG A 214 -10.76 22.68 -6.32
CA ARG A 214 -11.78 21.93 -7.05
C ARG A 214 -11.37 20.47 -7.23
N ARG A 215 -10.11 20.23 -7.61
CA ARG A 215 -9.56 18.88 -7.75
C ARG A 215 -9.57 18.14 -6.42
N GLN A 216 -9.07 18.77 -5.36
CA GLN A 216 -9.04 18.15 -4.05
C GLN A 216 -10.46 17.84 -3.52
N ASP A 217 -11.39 18.78 -3.68
CA ASP A 217 -12.80 18.63 -3.31
C ASP A 217 -13.45 17.43 -4.02
N LEU A 218 -13.15 17.25 -5.31
CA LEU A 218 -13.64 16.12 -6.09
C LEU A 218 -13.01 14.79 -5.64
N ILE A 219 -11.69 14.75 -5.40
CA ILE A 219 -10.99 13.57 -4.88
C ILE A 219 -11.63 13.13 -3.57
N THR A 220 -11.74 14.06 -2.61
CA THR A 220 -12.34 13.81 -1.30
C THR A 220 -13.78 13.31 -1.44
N ALA A 221 -14.59 13.94 -2.29
CA ALA A 221 -15.98 13.54 -2.50
C ALA A 221 -16.12 12.12 -3.08
N LEU A 222 -15.28 11.76 -4.06
CA LEU A 222 -15.30 10.42 -4.66
C LEU A 222 -14.78 9.34 -3.70
N GLN A 223 -13.72 9.63 -2.94
CA GLN A 223 -13.21 8.73 -1.91
C GLN A 223 -14.24 8.49 -0.81
N CYS A 224 -14.88 9.54 -0.29
CA CYS A 224 -15.95 9.43 0.69
C CYS A 224 -17.15 8.66 0.13
N ASN A 225 -17.51 8.88 -1.14
CA ASN A 225 -18.58 8.12 -1.80
C ASN A 225 -18.26 6.62 -1.88
N PHE A 226 -17.02 6.27 -2.23
CA PHE A 226 -16.55 4.89 -2.22
C PHE A 226 -16.65 4.27 -0.82
N ILE A 227 -16.18 4.98 0.21
CA ILE A 227 -16.25 4.51 1.61
C ILE A 227 -17.70 4.30 2.05
N ASP A 228 -18.59 5.25 1.78
CA ASP A 228 -19.98 5.19 2.23
C ASP A 228 -20.78 4.09 1.50
N LYS A 229 -20.54 3.91 0.19
CA LYS A 229 -21.37 3.03 -0.65
C LYS A 229 -20.81 1.63 -0.85
N ARG A 230 -19.48 1.47 -0.88
CA ARG A 230 -18.84 0.21 -1.27
C ARG A 230 -18.13 -0.48 -0.12
N LEU A 231 -17.52 0.28 0.78
CA LEU A 231 -16.76 -0.29 1.88
C LEU A 231 -17.71 -0.88 2.93
N THR A 232 -17.49 -2.10 3.39
CA THR A 232 -18.22 -2.65 4.55
C THR A 232 -17.62 -2.11 5.86
N PRO A 233 -18.32 -2.26 7.00
CA PRO A 233 -17.79 -1.86 8.30
C PRO A 233 -16.49 -2.60 8.66
N ASP A 234 -16.39 -3.89 8.33
CA ASP A 234 -15.20 -4.72 8.62
C ASP A 234 -14.01 -4.31 7.75
N GLU A 235 -14.25 -4.05 6.46
CA GLU A 235 -13.22 -3.52 5.56
C GLU A 235 -12.71 -2.14 6.01
N ALA A 236 -13.59 -1.31 6.58
CA ALA A 236 -13.18 -0.04 7.17
C ALA A 236 -12.29 -0.24 8.42
N ALA A 237 -12.54 -1.30 9.20
CA ALA A 237 -11.71 -1.69 10.32
C ALA A 237 -10.34 -2.22 9.87
N ASP A 238 -10.29 -2.99 8.79
CA ASP A 238 -9.05 -3.46 8.15
C ASP A 238 -8.16 -2.29 7.71
N PHE A 239 -8.77 -1.26 7.10
CA PHE A 239 -8.06 -0.05 6.71
C PHE A 239 -7.47 0.67 7.94
N ASP A 240 -8.22 0.80 9.02
CA ASP A 240 -7.73 1.42 10.26
C ASP A 240 -6.59 0.61 10.91
N ALA A 241 -6.73 -0.72 10.95
CA ALA A 241 -5.69 -1.62 11.43
C ALA A 241 -4.41 -1.47 10.61
N MET A 242 -4.52 -1.54 9.26
CA MET A 242 -3.40 -1.29 8.35
C MET A 242 -2.76 0.06 8.62
N TRP A 243 -3.55 1.13 8.70
CA TRP A 243 -3.05 2.48 8.89
C TRP A 243 -2.29 2.64 10.20
N THR A 244 -2.83 2.07 11.27
CA THR A 244 -2.24 2.08 12.61
C THR A 244 -0.88 1.39 12.62
N VAL A 245 -0.80 0.16 12.10
CA VAL A 245 0.46 -0.60 12.08
C VAL A 245 1.46 0.03 11.12
N LEU A 246 1.03 0.50 9.94
CA LEU A 246 1.88 1.23 8.99
C LEU A 246 2.51 2.45 9.65
N ARG A 247 1.70 3.29 10.30
CA ARG A 247 2.21 4.47 11.01
C ARG A 247 3.22 4.04 12.06
N MET A 248 2.90 3.07 12.91
CA MET A 248 3.80 2.60 13.95
C MET A 248 5.13 2.09 13.38
N ALA A 249 5.11 1.26 12.33
CA ALA A 249 6.29 0.70 11.68
C ALA A 249 7.25 1.76 11.11
N PHE A 250 6.74 2.96 10.80
CA PHE A 250 7.53 4.06 10.24
C PHE A 250 7.69 5.28 11.19
N GLN A 251 6.93 5.32 12.29
CA GLN A 251 6.99 6.32 13.36
C GLN A 251 8.07 5.92 14.39
N HIS A 252 9.31 5.75 13.95
CA HIS A 252 10.38 5.35 14.87
C HIS A 252 10.77 6.51 15.80
N HIS A 253 10.79 6.26 17.12
CA HIS A 253 11.19 7.20 18.17
C HIS A 253 12.53 7.93 17.93
N ARG A 254 13.45 7.37 17.14
CA ARG A 254 14.73 8.02 16.81
C ARG A 254 14.57 9.24 15.90
N TYR A 255 13.53 9.33 15.08
CA TYR A 255 13.31 10.50 14.22
C TYR A 255 12.84 11.73 15.00
N PHE A 256 12.26 11.54 16.19
CA PHE A 256 11.94 12.64 17.10
C PHE A 256 13.18 13.20 17.81
N ASN A 257 14.23 12.38 18.00
CA ASN A 257 15.44 12.78 18.74
C ASN A 257 16.56 13.37 17.87
N ILE A 258 16.45 13.34 16.53
CA ILE A 258 17.52 13.86 15.65
C ILE A 258 17.34 15.36 15.34
N GLY A 259 16.38 16.05 15.97
CA GLY A 259 16.25 17.51 15.86
C GLY A 259 15.95 18.01 14.45
N VAL A 260 15.56 17.12 13.54
CA VAL A 260 15.16 17.51 12.19
C VAL A 260 13.63 17.48 12.11
N PRO A 261 12.98 18.60 11.79
CA PRO A 261 11.53 18.70 11.64
C PRO A 261 11.07 18.07 10.31
N LEU A 262 11.47 16.82 10.05
CA LEU A 262 11.33 16.21 8.73
C LEU A 262 9.89 15.84 8.39
N PHE A 263 9.07 15.46 9.37
CA PHE A 263 7.68 15.05 9.10
C PHE A 263 6.74 15.43 10.23
N ASP A 264 5.71 16.19 9.89
CA ASP A 264 4.55 16.37 10.76
C ASP A 264 3.63 15.15 10.57
N TRP A 265 3.89 14.03 11.25
CA TRP A 265 2.92 12.92 11.35
C TRP A 265 1.71 13.27 12.27
N GLY A 266 1.60 14.54 12.68
CA GLY A 266 0.80 14.99 13.81
C GLY A 266 1.61 14.98 15.11
N LYS A 267 1.18 15.79 16.09
CA LYS A 267 1.77 15.75 17.44
C LYS A 267 1.51 14.36 18.06
N PRO A 268 2.53 13.69 18.62
CA PRO A 268 2.40 12.36 19.23
C PRO A 268 1.54 12.35 20.52
N ASP A 269 1.20 13.53 21.03
CA ASP A 269 0.65 13.72 22.39
C ASP A 269 -0.86 13.43 22.52
N ARG A 270 -1.53 13.02 21.43
CA ARG A 270 -2.94 12.61 21.48
C ARG A 270 -3.06 11.15 21.08
N ARG A 271 -3.59 10.34 22.00
CA ARG A 271 -3.97 8.92 21.80
C ARG A 271 -5.02 8.73 20.69
N ASP A 272 -5.56 9.83 20.15
CA ASP A 272 -6.41 9.79 18.99
C ASP A 272 -5.57 9.60 17.72
N VAL A 273 -5.47 8.34 17.28
CA VAL A 273 -4.75 7.74 16.12
C VAL A 273 -4.98 8.44 14.76
N PHE A 274 -5.76 9.50 14.77
CA PHE A 274 -6.78 9.81 13.80
C PHE A 274 -7.01 11.33 13.72
N TRP A 275 -6.55 12.09 14.71
CA TRP A 275 -6.56 13.56 14.68
C TRP A 275 -5.27 14.11 14.04
N GLY A 276 -4.57 13.26 13.29
CA GLY A 276 -3.39 13.59 12.52
C GLY A 276 -3.79 14.50 11.37
N ASN A 277 -3.78 15.78 11.67
CA ASN A 277 -3.84 16.92 10.78
C ASN A 277 -2.55 17.04 9.91
N SER A 278 -2.02 15.89 9.50
CA SER A 278 -0.76 15.74 8.80
C SER A 278 -0.98 15.73 7.31
N TRP A 279 -0.18 16.51 6.60
CA TRP A 279 -0.12 16.44 5.14
C TRP A 279 0.38 15.08 4.62
N VAL A 280 1.17 14.35 5.43
CA VAL A 280 1.70 13.02 5.08
C VAL A 280 0.55 12.04 4.93
N ASN A 281 -0.50 12.18 5.75
CA ASN A 281 -1.70 11.35 5.66
C ASN A 281 -2.36 11.50 4.28
N TRP A 282 -2.49 12.74 3.80
CA TRP A 282 -2.97 12.99 2.44
C TRP A 282 -2.03 12.42 1.39
N TYR A 283 -0.72 12.60 1.53
CA TYR A 283 0.24 12.13 0.52
C TYR A 283 0.17 10.62 0.36
N ILE A 284 0.05 9.87 1.46
CA ILE A 284 -0.09 8.42 1.41
C ILE A 284 -1.45 8.02 0.81
N LEU A 285 -2.55 8.69 1.16
CA LEU A 285 -3.86 8.45 0.53
C LEU A 285 -3.81 8.65 -0.99
N ARG A 286 -3.10 9.69 -1.44
CA ARG A 286 -2.91 9.97 -2.86
C ARG A 286 -1.99 8.96 -3.53
N ALA A 287 -0.86 8.61 -2.91
CA ALA A 287 0.18 7.81 -3.53
C ALA A 287 -0.10 6.29 -3.48
N GLY A 288 -0.92 5.85 -2.51
CA GLY A 288 -1.37 4.47 -2.41
C GLY A 288 -0.35 3.51 -1.83
N SER A 289 -0.63 2.22 -1.96
CA SER A 289 0.28 1.13 -1.58
C SER A 289 1.49 1.06 -2.53
N SER A 290 1.30 1.49 -3.79
CA SER A 290 2.34 1.52 -4.82
C SER A 290 3.56 2.35 -4.43
N PHE A 291 3.37 3.41 -3.62
CA PHE A 291 4.46 4.20 -3.08
C PHE A 291 5.39 3.34 -2.23
N TRP A 292 4.84 2.59 -1.28
CA TRP A 292 5.60 1.73 -0.37
C TRP A 292 6.30 0.61 -1.15
N TRP A 293 5.58 -0.01 -2.08
CA TRP A 293 6.11 -1.03 -2.97
C TRP A 293 7.36 -0.56 -3.72
N ARG A 294 7.26 0.55 -4.45
CA ARG A 294 8.35 1.07 -5.29
C ARG A 294 9.53 1.58 -4.47
N ASN A 295 9.27 2.17 -3.31
CA ASN A 295 10.29 2.90 -2.56
C ASN A 295 11.03 2.10 -1.50
N TYR A 296 10.42 1.05 -0.97
CA TYR A 296 10.99 0.28 0.13
C TYR A 296 11.36 -1.14 -0.29
N TRP A 297 10.61 -1.75 -1.21
CA TRP A 297 10.82 -3.16 -1.55
C TRP A 297 11.44 -3.35 -2.94
N LEU A 298 10.87 -2.75 -3.98
CA LEU A 298 11.35 -2.95 -5.35
C LEU A 298 12.81 -2.54 -5.54
N LYS A 299 13.22 -1.45 -4.87
CA LYS A 299 14.63 -1.00 -4.84
C LYS A 299 15.53 -2.06 -4.18
N SER A 300 15.07 -2.73 -3.13
CA SER A 300 15.80 -3.77 -2.41
C SER A 300 15.95 -5.04 -3.25
N ILE A 301 14.88 -5.50 -3.93
CA ILE A 301 14.95 -6.62 -4.88
C ILE A 301 15.97 -6.32 -5.99
N ARG A 302 15.85 -5.14 -6.63
CA ARG A 302 16.72 -4.77 -7.75
C ARG A 302 18.18 -4.62 -7.33
N ALA A 303 18.44 -4.12 -6.12
CA ALA A 303 19.78 -4.06 -5.57
C ALA A 303 20.38 -5.46 -5.34
N ALA A 304 19.59 -6.41 -4.82
CA ALA A 304 20.04 -7.79 -4.67
C ALA A 304 20.26 -8.49 -6.02
N ALA A 305 19.37 -8.27 -7.00
CA ALA A 305 19.50 -8.83 -8.35
C ALA A 305 20.74 -8.29 -9.10
N ALA A 306 21.14 -7.04 -8.84
CA ALA A 306 22.33 -6.42 -9.44
C ALA A 306 23.67 -6.94 -8.87
N GLY A 307 23.66 -8.00 -8.05
CA GLY A 307 24.89 -8.65 -7.58
C GLY A 307 25.56 -7.95 -6.39
N GLY A 308 24.84 -7.12 -5.63
CA GLY A 308 25.33 -6.53 -4.37
C GLY A 308 25.51 -7.52 -3.20
N SER A 309 25.77 -8.80 -3.49
CA SER A 309 25.86 -9.88 -2.52
C SER A 309 27.24 -9.96 -1.88
N ASN A 310 27.35 -9.54 -0.62
CA ASN A 310 28.26 -10.20 0.31
C ASN A 310 27.62 -11.55 0.68
N THR A 311 27.97 -12.58 -0.07
CA THR A 311 27.98 -14.04 0.19
C THR A 311 26.89 -14.78 0.96
N ASP A 312 25.93 -14.18 1.66
CA ASP A 312 24.84 -14.92 2.30
C ASP A 312 23.50 -14.25 2.01
N GLY A 313 22.63 -14.95 1.26
CA GLY A 313 21.29 -14.52 0.84
C GLY A 313 20.28 -14.24 1.97
N GLN A 314 20.76 -14.07 3.21
CA GLN A 314 20.00 -13.72 4.40
C GLN A 314 19.92 -12.19 4.64
N LEU A 315 20.68 -11.40 3.87
CA LEU A 315 20.82 -9.95 4.07
C LEU A 315 19.61 -9.09 3.64
N LEU A 316 18.64 -9.63 2.89
CA LEU A 316 17.59 -8.81 2.27
C LEU A 316 16.54 -8.25 3.25
N LEU A 317 16.32 -8.91 4.39
CA LEU A 317 15.45 -8.39 5.46
C LEU A 317 16.27 -7.86 6.65
N GLU A 318 17.46 -8.42 6.92
CA GLU A 318 18.26 -8.07 8.09
C GLU A 318 18.88 -6.67 8.05
N ASP A 319 19.31 -6.19 6.87
CA ASP A 319 19.95 -4.86 6.73
C ASP A 319 18.99 -3.69 6.97
N PHE A 320 17.68 -3.94 6.87
CA PHE A 320 16.65 -2.96 7.13
C PHE A 320 16.01 -3.06 8.53
N THR A 321 16.24 -4.17 9.25
CA THR A 321 15.56 -4.50 10.52
C THR A 321 16.51 -4.48 11.73
N LYS A 322 17.81 -4.70 11.56
CA LYS A 322 18.77 -4.63 12.67
C LYS A 322 19.31 -3.20 12.85
N PRO A 323 19.17 -2.55 14.02
CA PRO A 323 19.97 -1.37 14.32
C PRO A 323 21.43 -1.82 14.29
N GLY A 324 22.19 -1.33 13.32
CA GLY A 324 23.56 -1.79 13.08
C GLY A 324 24.36 -1.87 14.38
N ASN A 325 24.60 -3.09 14.86
CA ASN A 325 25.64 -3.39 15.84
C ASN A 325 26.98 -3.32 15.12
N SER A 326 27.32 -2.13 14.61
CA SER A 326 28.67 -1.82 14.20
C SER A 326 29.52 -1.81 15.46
N SER A 327 30.12 -2.97 15.75
CA SER A 327 31.30 -3.05 16.60
C SER A 327 32.29 -1.95 16.18
N LYS A 328 32.97 -1.37 17.17
CA LYS A 328 33.85 -0.20 17.10
C LYS A 328 34.95 -0.32 16.02
N ARG A 329 34.62 -0.26 14.73
CA ARG A 329 35.58 0.00 13.65
C ARG A 329 35.75 1.51 13.55
N LYS A 330 36.96 1.99 13.84
CA LYS A 330 37.40 3.39 13.69
C LYS A 330 36.92 3.92 12.33
N ARG A 331 35.88 4.76 12.37
CA ARG A 331 35.19 5.30 11.20
C ARG A 331 36.03 6.46 10.67
N SER A 332 36.58 6.33 9.49
CA SER A 332 37.18 7.46 8.76
C SER A 332 36.10 8.51 8.48
N LYS A 333 36.45 9.80 8.50
CA LYS A 333 35.57 10.96 8.24
C LYS A 333 35.10 11.05 6.77
N ALA A 334 34.84 9.92 6.13
CA ALA A 334 34.13 9.91 4.85
C ALA A 334 32.65 10.11 5.14
N SER A 335 32.09 11.17 4.54
CA SER A 335 30.65 11.43 4.32
C SER A 335 29.73 10.37 4.91
N LYS A 336 29.00 10.69 5.99
CA LYS A 336 27.88 9.89 6.47
C LYS A 336 26.87 9.79 5.32
N LYS A 337 26.97 8.72 4.53
CA LYS A 337 25.93 8.32 3.57
C LYS A 337 24.63 8.28 4.36
N ASP A 338 23.68 9.13 3.96
CA ASP A 338 22.40 9.25 4.62
C ASP A 338 21.70 7.88 4.51
N SER A 339 21.69 7.11 5.59
CA SER A 339 21.16 5.74 5.62
C SER A 339 19.62 5.72 5.64
N ARG A 340 18.99 6.81 5.19
CA ARG A 340 17.53 6.93 5.16
C ARG A 340 17.00 6.06 4.03
N PRO A 341 15.89 5.34 4.24
CA PRO A 341 15.21 4.68 3.14
C PRO A 341 14.95 5.67 1.99
N THR A 342 15.28 5.25 0.76
CA THR A 342 15.26 6.10 -0.44
C THR A 342 13.90 6.76 -0.71
N GLY A 343 12.80 6.16 -0.25
CA GLY A 343 11.46 6.77 -0.34
C GLY A 343 11.29 8.05 0.45
N TRP A 344 12.03 8.25 1.55
CA TRP A 344 11.89 9.46 2.36
C TRP A 344 12.39 10.70 1.65
N ALA A 345 13.38 10.58 0.77
CA ALA A 345 13.83 11.68 -0.06
C ALA A 345 12.70 12.14 -1.00
N GLU A 346 11.91 11.21 -1.54
CA GLU A 346 10.78 11.51 -2.43
C GLU A 346 9.65 12.21 -1.68
N ILE A 347 9.29 11.75 -0.47
CA ILE A 347 8.28 12.43 0.36
C ILE A 347 8.77 13.84 0.73
N ASN A 348 10.03 13.99 1.16
CA ASN A 348 10.60 15.32 1.48
C ASN A 348 10.64 16.25 0.27
N LEU A 349 11.01 15.74 -0.90
CA LEU A 349 10.99 16.52 -2.13
C LEU A 349 9.56 16.96 -2.45
N ALA A 350 8.59 16.05 -2.33
CA ALA A 350 7.18 16.34 -2.56
C ALA A 350 6.64 17.36 -1.54
N TRP A 351 7.13 17.37 -0.30
CA TRP A 351 6.83 18.40 0.68
C TRP A 351 7.34 19.77 0.23
N HIS A 352 8.63 19.86 -0.10
CA HIS A 352 9.28 21.13 -0.43
C HIS A 352 8.79 21.75 -1.74
N ILE A 353 8.26 20.95 -2.67
CA ILE A 353 7.67 21.45 -3.92
C ILE A 353 6.28 22.07 -3.68
N ARG A 354 5.55 21.67 -2.63
CA ARG A 354 4.18 22.14 -2.39
C ARG A 354 4.17 23.51 -1.72
N THR A 355 3.22 24.34 -2.12
CA THR A 355 2.94 25.58 -1.41
C THR A 355 2.22 25.27 -0.10
N ARG A 356 2.40 26.14 0.91
CA ARG A 356 1.68 26.03 2.18
C ARG A 356 0.16 25.95 1.99
N GLU A 357 -0.37 26.71 1.04
CA GLU A 357 -1.80 26.70 0.75
C GLU A 357 -2.25 25.35 0.18
N GLN A 358 -1.49 24.78 -0.75
CA GLN A 358 -1.78 23.44 -1.29
C GLN A 358 -1.81 22.39 -0.18
N ILE A 359 -0.84 22.45 0.74
CA ILE A 359 -0.78 21.56 1.91
C ILE A 359 -2.04 21.69 2.78
N GLU A 360 -2.51 22.91 3.04
CA GLU A 360 -3.72 23.14 3.85
C GLU A 360 -4.98 22.58 3.18
N ILE A 361 -5.10 22.73 1.86
CA ILE A 361 -6.20 22.19 1.05
C ILE A 361 -6.20 20.65 1.07
N GLU A 362 -5.06 20.05 0.77
CA GLU A 362 -4.84 18.61 0.73
C GLU A 362 -5.11 17.97 2.11
N ARG A 363 -4.60 18.59 3.17
CA ARG A 363 -4.83 18.17 4.56
C ARG A 363 -6.31 18.13 4.92
N ALA A 364 -7.08 19.18 4.59
CA ALA A 364 -8.51 19.22 4.88
C ALA A 364 -9.28 18.09 4.19
N GLY A 365 -8.89 17.74 2.96
CA GLY A 365 -9.45 16.59 2.24
C GLY A 365 -9.18 15.27 2.93
N ALA A 366 -7.93 15.02 3.36
CA ALA A 366 -7.58 13.79 4.07
C ALA A 366 -8.31 13.67 5.41
N GLU A 367 -8.40 14.75 6.19
CA GLU A 367 -9.15 14.77 7.47
C GLU A 367 -10.59 14.30 7.28
N GLU A 368 -11.23 14.68 6.17
CA GLU A 368 -12.60 14.26 5.84
C GLU A 368 -12.68 12.78 5.44
N VAL A 369 -11.73 12.27 4.66
CA VAL A 369 -11.66 10.84 4.29
C VAL A 369 -11.52 9.98 5.54
N PHE A 370 -10.58 10.29 6.43
CA PHE A 370 -10.38 9.56 7.67
C PHE A 370 -11.57 9.66 8.63
N ALA A 371 -12.27 10.80 8.66
CA ALA A 371 -13.49 10.94 9.45
C ALA A 371 -14.62 10.05 8.91
N THR A 372 -14.74 9.95 7.58
CA THR A 372 -15.74 9.09 6.91
C THR A 372 -15.46 7.61 7.17
N ILE A 373 -14.19 7.17 7.07
CA ILE A 373 -13.78 5.80 7.40
C ILE A 373 -14.17 5.46 8.84
N ARG A 374 -13.82 6.32 9.80
CA ARG A 374 -14.19 6.13 11.22
C ARG A 374 -15.68 6.04 11.45
N GLN A 375 -16.44 6.86 10.75
CA GLN A 375 -17.89 6.78 10.84
C GLN A 375 -18.40 5.46 10.26
N ARG A 376 -17.82 4.98 9.16
CA ARG A 376 -18.19 3.71 8.54
C ARG A 376 -17.92 2.52 9.46
N MET A 377 -16.84 2.59 10.24
CA MET A 377 -16.50 1.62 11.29
C MET A 377 -17.45 1.64 12.50
N LYS A 378 -18.34 2.64 12.66
CA LYS A 378 -19.21 2.68 13.85
C LYS A 378 -20.16 1.48 13.87
N GLY A 379 -19.93 0.58 14.82
CA GLY A 379 -20.67 -0.67 14.95
C GLY A 379 -20.05 -1.84 14.20
N ALA A 380 -18.91 -1.64 13.52
CA ALA A 380 -18.01 -2.74 13.16
C ALA A 380 -17.36 -3.26 14.44
N HIS A 381 -17.07 -4.55 14.47
CA HIS A 381 -16.16 -5.10 15.45
C HIS A 381 -14.81 -4.42 15.23
N THR A 382 -14.32 -3.67 16.22
CA THR A 382 -12.95 -3.17 16.14
C THR A 382 -12.06 -4.39 16.13
N VAL A 383 -11.27 -4.58 15.06
CA VAL A 383 -10.22 -5.61 15.02
C VAL A 383 -9.35 -5.40 16.25
N ARG A 384 -9.64 -6.17 17.29
CA ARG A 384 -8.97 -6.04 18.58
C ARG A 384 -7.70 -6.83 18.45
N LEU A 385 -6.58 -6.12 18.45
CA LEU A 385 -5.29 -6.78 18.58
C LEU A 385 -5.31 -7.64 19.86
N PRO A 386 -4.88 -8.91 19.80
CA PRO A 386 -4.85 -9.75 20.99
C PRO A 386 -4.06 -9.04 22.08
N THR A 387 -4.50 -9.18 23.33
CA THR A 387 -3.68 -8.71 24.47
C THR A 387 -2.39 -9.51 24.53
N PHE A 388 -1.37 -8.96 25.19
CA PHE A 388 -0.10 -9.66 25.38
C PHE A 388 -0.28 -11.03 26.03
N ASP A 389 -1.18 -11.14 27.00
CA ASP A 389 -1.45 -12.40 27.70
C ASP A 389 -2.17 -13.40 26.79
N GLU A 390 -3.13 -12.97 25.97
CA GLU A 390 -3.77 -13.81 24.94
C GLU A 390 -2.78 -14.29 23.89
N TYR A 391 -1.93 -13.39 23.39
CA TYR A 391 -0.88 -13.74 22.43
C TYR A 391 0.12 -14.73 23.04
N ARG A 392 0.58 -14.49 24.27
CA ARG A 392 1.52 -15.39 24.97
C ARG A 392 0.88 -16.75 25.26
N ALA A 393 -0.42 -16.78 25.61
CA ALA A 393 -1.17 -18.01 25.80
C ALA A 393 -1.33 -18.79 24.48
N MET A 394 -1.64 -18.11 23.37
CA MET A 394 -1.71 -18.70 22.04
C MET A 394 -0.36 -19.31 21.61
N VAL A 395 0.73 -18.56 21.78
CA VAL A 395 2.09 -19.05 21.47
C VAL A 395 2.45 -20.27 22.32
N ARG A 396 2.11 -20.28 23.61
CA ARG A 396 2.33 -21.46 24.49
C ARG A 396 1.49 -22.66 24.03
N SER A 397 0.23 -22.44 23.68
CA SER A 397 -0.66 -23.49 23.16
C SER A 397 -0.12 -24.10 21.87
N LEU A 398 0.34 -23.27 20.92
CA LEU A 398 0.96 -23.73 19.67
C LEU A 398 2.26 -24.52 19.89
N ARG A 399 3.01 -24.17 20.95
CA ARG A 399 4.22 -24.89 21.34
C ARG A 399 3.95 -26.16 22.15
N GLY A 400 2.68 -26.48 22.43
CA GLY A 400 2.29 -27.57 23.32
C GLY A 400 2.67 -27.34 24.79
N GLU A 401 3.09 -26.12 25.14
CA GLU A 401 3.49 -25.72 26.49
C GLU A 401 2.22 -25.46 27.33
N GLY A 402 1.60 -26.53 27.85
CA GLY A 402 0.43 -26.42 28.72
C GLY A 402 -0.54 -27.61 28.69
N SER A 403 -0.36 -28.55 27.75
CA SER A 403 -1.10 -29.81 27.72
C SER A 403 -0.43 -30.83 28.66
N THR A 404 -0.70 -30.73 29.96
CA THR A 404 -0.25 -31.75 30.93
C THR A 404 -1.37 -32.68 31.41
N THR A 405 -2.60 -32.52 30.94
CA THR A 405 -3.70 -33.39 31.36
C THR A 405 -4.54 -33.76 30.16
N GLY A 406 -4.40 -35.02 29.73
CA GLY A 406 -5.18 -35.61 28.66
C GLY A 406 -6.65 -35.61 28.99
N HIS A 407 -7.40 -34.77 28.30
CA HIS A 407 -8.73 -35.10 27.83
C HIS A 407 -9.08 -34.17 26.67
N ASP A 408 -9.36 -34.77 25.52
CA ASP A 408 -10.09 -34.16 24.41
C ASP A 408 -11.33 -33.43 24.94
N GLN A 409 -11.33 -32.10 24.87
CA GLN A 409 -12.49 -31.30 24.46
C GLN A 409 -12.07 -29.83 24.38
N ASP A 410 -12.24 -29.28 23.18
CA ASP A 410 -12.01 -27.89 22.78
C ASP A 410 -10.55 -27.42 22.78
N ASP A 411 -9.95 -27.56 21.60
CA ASP A 411 -8.70 -26.91 21.19
C ASP A 411 -8.71 -25.43 21.64
N PRO A 412 -7.90 -25.05 22.65
CA PRO A 412 -7.84 -23.69 23.16
C PRO A 412 -7.56 -22.71 22.01
N LEU A 413 -6.80 -23.15 21.01
CA LEU A 413 -6.47 -22.37 19.83
C LEU A 413 -7.73 -21.95 19.04
N LYS A 414 -8.71 -22.85 18.87
CA LYS A 414 -9.98 -22.52 18.20
C LYS A 414 -10.80 -21.51 18.97
N ARG A 415 -10.80 -21.55 20.32
CA ARG A 415 -11.47 -20.52 21.16
C ARG A 415 -10.74 -19.18 21.12
N TYR A 416 -9.41 -19.17 21.03
CA TYR A 416 -8.61 -17.94 20.99
C TYR A 416 -8.64 -17.26 19.60
N CYS A 417 -8.54 -18.02 18.51
CA CYS A 417 -8.79 -17.49 17.16
C CYS A 417 -10.23 -16.98 17.01
N ALA A 418 -11.22 -17.64 17.64
CA ALA A 418 -12.61 -17.15 17.66
C ALA A 418 -12.81 -15.86 18.51
N THR A 419 -11.89 -15.53 19.43
CA THR A 419 -11.93 -14.28 20.21
C THR A 419 -11.10 -13.15 19.58
N MET A 420 -10.27 -13.45 18.58
CA MET A 420 -9.68 -12.43 17.69
C MET A 420 -10.74 -11.76 16.79
N THR A 421 -11.92 -12.38 16.66
CA THR A 421 -12.98 -11.95 15.74
C THR A 421 -14.18 -11.24 16.38
N ILE A 422 -14.29 -11.14 17.71
CA ILE A 422 -15.57 -10.73 18.34
C ILE A 422 -15.38 -9.76 19.52
N PHE A 423 -15.69 -8.48 19.27
CA PHE A 423 -16.37 -7.58 20.23
C PHE A 423 -17.19 -6.52 19.50
#